data_AF-A0A2H1WYE4-F1
#
_entry.id   AF-A0A2H1WYE4-F1
#
_cell.length_a   1.000
_cell.length_b   1.000
_cell.length_c   1.000
_cell.angle_alpha   90.00
_cell.angle_beta   90.00
_cell.angle_gamma   90.00
#
_symmetry.space_group_name_H-M   'P 1'
#
loop_
_entity.id
_entity.type
_entity.pdbx_description
1 polymer ?
#
loop_
_entity_poly.entity_id
_entity_poly.type
_entity_poly.pdbx_seq_one_letter_code
_entity_poly.pdbx_strand_id
1 'polypeptide(L)'
;MNYFLSRRLIGEIMRINAWECAALEAGLGSVFSPELSATISWLLKIWANSYLMPQASVYSEMSPILACAFGRGSRGVSWVVSRLAGRAAACLRHHAAQPAAALHATQLLTTLAHSHHKQNPLATCEEFLALLQWEAAGCNLPGELRKELHRAFAIAATYAEGDVRNRLLSSTVSLQEKLMNLINMESDTEPVRNMLADTLDCFIGITDGVLEVGTMDEQFMMLIGALDKIPGIIFRYHNYPGVVLPALNLLAKSAKRMLHSVQPQNVNKFLEICNTTFEVYMRWNSGKISSIPQDAEEEAYE
;
A
#
# COMPACT_ATOMS: atom_id res chain seq x y z
N MET A 1 12.03 -18.11 32.17
CA MET A 1 12.95 -18.78 31.23
C MET A 1 12.62 -18.49 29.76
N ASN A 2 11.35 -18.49 29.34
CA ASN A 2 10.95 -18.23 27.93
C ASN A 2 11.25 -16.81 27.40
N TYR A 3 11.23 -15.77 28.24
CA TYR A 3 11.47 -14.38 27.81
C TYR A 3 12.93 -14.06 27.45
N PHE A 4 13.89 -14.83 27.98
CA PHE A 4 15.31 -14.60 27.72
C PHE A 4 15.73 -15.17 26.35
N LEU A 5 15.08 -16.25 25.93
CA LEU A 5 15.23 -16.86 24.61
C LEU A 5 14.67 -15.96 23.51
N SER A 6 13.49 -15.35 23.70
CA SER A 6 12.92 -14.45 22.69
C SER A 6 13.78 -13.20 22.45
N ARG A 7 14.36 -12.62 23.51
CA ARG A 7 15.24 -11.44 23.40
C ARG A 7 16.57 -11.74 22.70
N ARG A 8 17.21 -12.86 23.04
CA ARG A 8 18.48 -13.26 22.39
C ARG A 8 18.25 -13.59 20.92
N LEU A 9 17.19 -14.36 20.63
CA LEU A 9 16.84 -14.75 19.27
C LEU A 9 16.57 -13.53 18.38
N ILE A 10 15.73 -12.59 18.81
CA ILE A 10 15.47 -11.37 18.02
C ILE A 10 16.73 -10.51 17.87
N GLY A 11 17.61 -10.49 18.87
CA GLY A 11 18.89 -9.80 18.78
C GLY A 11 19.83 -10.37 17.72
N GLU A 12 19.83 -11.69 17.51
CA GLU A 12 20.57 -12.34 16.42
C GLU A 12 19.91 -12.03 15.06
N ILE A 13 18.59 -12.15 14.96
CA ILE A 13 17.85 -11.84 13.72
C ILE A 13 18.07 -10.39 13.29
N MET A 14 18.05 -9.44 14.23
CA MET A 14 18.32 -8.03 13.95
C MET A 14 19.75 -7.78 13.50
N ARG A 15 20.72 -8.59 13.96
CA ARG A 15 22.11 -8.53 13.48
C ARG A 15 22.25 -9.05 12.06
N ILE A 16 21.64 -10.20 11.76
CA ILE A 16 21.62 -10.75 10.40
C ILE A 16 20.94 -9.76 9.45
N ASN A 17 19.79 -9.20 9.86
CA ASN A 17 19.10 -8.14 9.13
C ASN A 17 20.02 -6.95 8.83
N ALA A 18 20.77 -6.47 9.82
CA ALA A 18 21.68 -5.34 9.65
C ALA A 18 22.81 -5.65 8.65
N TRP A 19 23.39 -6.86 8.72
CA TRP A 19 24.42 -7.28 7.77
C TRP A 19 23.90 -7.43 6.35
N GLU A 20 22.73 -8.04 6.19
CA GLU A 20 22.11 -8.21 4.88
C GLU A 20 21.75 -6.85 4.26
N CYS A 21 21.12 -5.94 5.01
CA CYS A 21 20.80 -4.60 4.51
C CYS A 21 22.08 -3.84 4.11
N ALA A 22 23.14 -3.91 4.92
CA ALA A 22 24.42 -3.26 4.59
C ALA A 22 25.04 -3.85 3.31
N ALA A 23 24.92 -5.17 3.10
CA ALA A 23 25.40 -5.81 1.89
C ALA A 23 24.58 -5.42 0.66
N LEU A 24 23.24 -5.32 0.78
CA LEU A 24 22.37 -4.87 -0.30
C LEU A 24 22.73 -3.46 -0.75
N GLU A 25 22.83 -2.53 0.20
CA GLU A 25 23.19 -1.13 -0.07
C GLU A 25 24.62 -0.99 -0.61
N ALA A 26 25.53 -1.91 -0.26
CA ALA A 26 26.89 -1.96 -0.82
C ALA A 26 26.97 -2.64 -2.21
N GLY A 27 25.84 -3.06 -2.79
CA GLY A 27 25.82 -3.76 -4.08
C GLY A 27 26.29 -5.22 -4.02
N LEU A 28 26.43 -5.78 -2.81
CA LEU A 28 26.80 -7.18 -2.56
C LEU A 28 25.58 -8.09 -2.43
N GLY A 29 24.45 -7.72 -3.03
CA GLY A 29 23.19 -8.46 -2.95
C GLY A 29 23.27 -9.89 -3.49
N SER A 30 24.22 -10.19 -4.38
CA SER A 30 24.45 -11.54 -4.89
C SER A 30 25.07 -12.50 -3.87
N VAL A 31 25.56 -11.99 -2.73
CA VAL A 31 26.17 -12.81 -1.66
C VAL A 31 25.09 -13.52 -0.82
N PHE A 32 23.90 -12.93 -0.74
CA PHE A 32 22.78 -13.47 0.02
C PHE A 32 21.70 -14.02 -0.92
N SER A 33 21.04 -15.10 -0.51
CA SER A 33 19.92 -15.65 -1.27
C SER A 33 18.67 -14.77 -1.06
N PRO A 34 17.89 -14.47 -2.10
CA PRO A 34 16.62 -13.75 -1.96
C PRO A 34 15.63 -14.43 -1.01
N GLU A 35 15.70 -15.75 -0.87
CA GLU A 35 14.92 -16.54 0.10
C GLU A 35 15.28 -16.20 1.55
N LEU A 36 16.56 -15.89 1.83
CA LEU A 36 16.96 -15.37 3.14
C LEU A 36 16.28 -14.03 3.40
N SER A 37 16.31 -13.13 2.42
CA SER A 37 15.66 -11.82 2.50
C SER A 37 14.16 -11.94 2.76
N ALA A 38 13.50 -12.85 2.05
CA ALA A 38 12.08 -13.17 2.22
C ALA A 38 11.81 -13.71 3.64
N THR A 39 12.60 -14.67 4.10
CA THR A 39 12.45 -15.33 5.42
C THR A 39 12.61 -14.35 6.57
N ILE A 40 13.63 -13.50 6.53
CA ILE A 40 13.86 -12.52 7.60
C ILE A 40 12.74 -11.47 7.60
N SER A 41 12.31 -10.96 6.44
CA SER A 41 11.17 -10.01 6.37
C SER A 41 9.88 -10.63 6.91
N TRP A 42 9.59 -11.88 6.56
CA TRP A 42 8.44 -12.63 7.07
C TRP A 42 8.51 -12.84 8.59
N LEU A 43 9.68 -13.22 9.11
CA LEU A 43 9.84 -13.47 10.54
C LEU A 43 9.77 -12.16 11.35
N LEU A 44 10.36 -11.08 10.84
CA LEU A 44 10.27 -9.75 11.45
C LEU A 44 8.85 -9.21 11.42
N LYS A 45 8.07 -9.53 10.38
CA LYS A 45 6.63 -9.22 10.32
C LYS A 45 5.86 -9.90 11.45
N ILE A 46 6.03 -11.22 11.60
CA ILE A 46 5.38 -11.99 12.67
C ILE A 46 5.78 -11.44 14.04
N TRP A 47 7.07 -11.18 14.23
CA TRP A 47 7.58 -10.63 15.47
C TRP A 47 7.01 -9.24 15.75
N ALA A 48 6.99 -8.34 14.77
CA ALA A 48 6.47 -6.99 14.92
C ALA A 48 4.98 -7.01 15.31
N ASN A 49 4.18 -7.83 14.62
CA ASN A 49 2.75 -7.98 14.93
C ASN A 49 2.49 -8.47 16.37
N SER A 50 3.42 -9.23 16.95
CA SER A 50 3.23 -9.88 18.25
C SER A 50 3.87 -9.13 19.42
N TYR A 51 4.99 -8.46 19.18
CA TYR A 51 5.87 -7.94 20.25
C TYR A 51 6.20 -6.46 20.12
N LEU A 52 5.88 -5.80 19.00
CA LEU A 52 6.09 -4.37 18.84
C LEU A 52 4.85 -3.61 19.33
N MET A 53 5.05 -2.66 20.25
CA MET A 53 3.99 -1.85 20.84
C MET A 53 2.81 -2.66 21.43
N PRO A 54 3.09 -3.70 22.25
CA PRO A 54 2.05 -4.60 22.73
C PRO A 54 1.00 -3.85 23.55
N GLN A 55 -0.26 -4.27 23.41
CA GLN A 55 -1.36 -3.68 24.17
C GLN A 55 -1.42 -4.32 25.57
N ALA A 56 -1.10 -3.55 26.62
CA ALA A 56 -1.09 -4.07 27.98
C ALA A 56 -2.43 -4.69 28.42
N SER A 57 -3.55 -4.21 27.88
CA SER A 57 -4.91 -4.71 28.16
C SER A 57 -5.18 -6.14 27.68
N VAL A 58 -4.37 -6.66 26.75
CA VAL A 58 -4.57 -7.99 26.15
C VAL A 58 -3.83 -9.07 26.96
N TYR A 59 -2.93 -8.68 27.86
CA TYR A 59 -2.12 -9.61 28.65
C TYR A 59 -2.49 -9.48 30.13
N SER A 60 -2.71 -10.62 30.81
CA SER A 60 -2.89 -10.64 32.26
C SER A 60 -1.64 -10.15 33.00
N GLU A 61 -0.46 -10.48 32.47
CA GLU A 61 0.84 -10.02 32.95
C GLU A 61 1.76 -9.72 31.77
N MET A 62 2.39 -8.54 31.75
CA MET A 62 3.37 -8.15 30.73
C MET A 62 4.76 -8.05 31.35
N SER A 63 5.76 -8.62 30.68
CA SER A 63 7.14 -8.50 31.12
C SER A 63 7.58 -7.03 31.12
N PRO A 64 8.10 -6.49 32.24
CA PRO A 64 8.53 -5.09 32.32
C PRO A 64 9.70 -4.81 31.37
N ILE A 65 10.51 -5.82 31.04
CA ILE A 65 11.62 -5.70 30.09
C ILE A 65 11.09 -5.50 28.67
N LEU A 66 10.09 -6.28 28.25
CA LEU A 66 9.47 -6.14 26.93
C LEU A 66 8.70 -4.84 26.81
N ALA A 67 7.97 -4.45 27.85
CA ALA A 67 7.28 -3.17 27.89
C ALA A 67 8.26 -1.98 27.82
N CYS A 68 9.41 -2.06 28.50
CA CYS A 68 10.43 -1.02 28.44
C CYS A 68 11.14 -0.96 27.08
N ALA A 69 11.42 -2.12 26.46
CA ALA A 69 12.16 -2.18 25.21
C ALA A 69 11.30 -1.93 23.96
N PHE A 70 10.06 -2.44 23.96
CA PHE A 70 9.18 -2.46 22.78
C PHE A 70 7.78 -1.91 23.08
N GLY A 71 7.53 -1.40 24.28
CA GLY A 71 6.28 -0.73 24.62
C GLY A 71 6.15 0.63 23.97
N ARG A 72 4.91 1.12 23.94
CA ARG A 72 4.53 2.40 23.33
C ARG A 72 5.34 3.55 23.91
N GLY A 73 5.83 4.44 23.05
CA GLY A 73 6.65 5.60 23.44
C GLY A 73 8.08 5.28 23.90
N SER A 74 8.50 4.02 23.93
CA SER A 74 9.89 3.67 24.25
C SER A 74 10.85 4.02 23.10
N ARG A 75 12.10 4.36 23.44
CA ARG A 75 13.16 4.62 22.44
C ARG A 75 13.45 3.39 21.58
N GLY A 76 13.25 2.20 22.12
CA GLY A 76 13.47 0.95 21.40
C GLY A 76 12.46 0.74 20.26
N VAL A 77 11.21 1.18 20.41
CA VAL A 77 10.23 1.14 19.30
C VAL A 77 10.68 2.00 18.13
N SER A 78 11.07 3.26 18.36
CA SER A 78 11.55 4.13 17.27
C SER A 78 12.74 3.53 16.54
N TRP A 79 13.69 2.96 17.30
CA TRP A 79 14.86 2.29 16.72
C TRP A 79 14.48 1.06 15.89
N VAL A 80 13.60 0.19 16.41
CA VAL A 80 13.15 -1.00 15.69
C VAL A 80 12.36 -0.63 14.44
N VAL A 81 11.42 0.32 14.53
CA VAL A 81 10.60 0.76 13.40
C VAL A 81 11.48 1.31 12.27
N SER A 82 12.47 2.16 12.58
CA SER A 82 13.44 2.65 11.59
C SER A 82 14.23 1.51 10.93
N ARG A 83 14.69 0.52 11.72
CA ARG A 83 15.41 -0.64 11.17
C ARG A 83 14.55 -1.53 10.28
N LEU A 84 13.28 -1.72 10.63
CA LEU A 84 12.36 -2.56 9.86
C LEU A 84 11.86 -1.83 8.59
N ALA A 85 11.60 -0.53 8.67
CA ALA A 85 11.28 0.29 7.51
C ALA A 85 12.48 0.37 6.54
N GLY A 86 13.69 0.59 7.06
CA GLY A 86 14.93 0.56 6.29
C GLY A 86 15.18 -0.78 5.61
N ARG A 87 14.90 -1.90 6.30
CA ARG A 87 14.96 -3.24 5.68
C ARG A 87 14.00 -3.34 4.51
N ALA A 88 12.72 -3.03 4.73
CA ALA A 88 11.74 -3.13 3.67
C ALA A 88 12.12 -2.25 2.47
N ALA A 89 12.68 -1.06 2.72
CA ALA A 89 13.19 -0.20 1.68
C ALA A 89 14.34 -0.83 0.88
N ALA A 90 15.34 -1.41 1.56
CA ALA A 90 16.44 -2.10 0.91
C ALA A 90 15.94 -3.30 0.07
N CYS A 91 15.03 -4.11 0.62
CA CYS A 91 14.43 -5.22 -0.11
C CYS A 91 13.65 -4.73 -1.35
N LEU A 92 12.86 -3.67 -1.25
CA LEU A 92 12.12 -3.13 -2.39
C LEU A 92 13.05 -2.54 -3.47
N ARG A 93 14.17 -1.92 -3.10
CA ARG A 93 15.12 -1.36 -4.06
C ARG A 93 15.94 -2.41 -4.78
N HIS A 94 16.39 -3.44 -4.05
CA HIS A 94 17.37 -4.41 -4.56
C HIS A 94 16.75 -5.76 -4.96
N HIS A 95 15.56 -6.07 -4.45
CA HIS A 95 14.88 -7.35 -4.66
C HIS A 95 13.45 -7.19 -5.19
N ALA A 96 13.11 -6.07 -5.85
CA ALA A 96 11.80 -5.88 -6.50
C ALA A 96 11.45 -7.02 -7.48
N ALA A 97 12.44 -7.56 -8.19
CA ALA A 97 12.27 -8.65 -9.15
C ALA A 97 12.15 -10.04 -8.48
N GLN A 98 12.24 -10.14 -7.16
CA GLN A 98 12.17 -11.38 -6.40
C GLN A 98 10.84 -11.44 -5.66
N PRO A 99 9.81 -12.14 -6.18
CA PRO A 99 8.43 -11.98 -5.73
C PRO A 99 8.23 -12.20 -4.23
N ALA A 100 8.82 -13.26 -3.67
CA ALA A 100 8.67 -13.58 -2.25
C ALA A 100 9.35 -12.54 -1.33
N ALA A 101 10.52 -12.05 -1.71
CA ALA A 101 11.26 -11.05 -0.93
C ALA A 101 10.53 -9.70 -0.93
N ALA A 102 10.07 -9.26 -2.11
CA ALA A 102 9.31 -8.03 -2.25
C ALA A 102 7.95 -8.09 -1.53
N LEU A 103 7.21 -9.20 -1.66
CA LEU A 103 5.94 -9.41 -0.97
C LEU A 103 6.09 -9.34 0.56
N HIS A 104 7.10 -10.01 1.13
CA HIS A 104 7.29 -9.96 2.57
C HIS A 104 7.81 -8.61 3.06
N ALA A 105 8.52 -7.85 2.22
CA ALA A 105 8.91 -6.47 2.53
C ALA A 105 7.70 -5.53 2.58
N THR A 106 6.77 -5.61 1.61
CA THR A 106 5.55 -4.80 1.64
C THR A 106 4.65 -5.18 2.82
N GLN A 107 4.44 -6.49 3.06
CA GLN A 107 3.67 -6.95 4.22
C GLN A 107 4.27 -6.51 5.56
N LEU A 108 5.61 -6.45 5.66
CA LEU A 108 6.29 -5.91 6.83
C LEU A 108 5.93 -4.43 7.03
N LEU A 109 6.03 -3.59 5.99
CA LEU A 109 5.64 -2.17 6.06
C LEU A 109 4.18 -2.00 6.47
N THR A 110 3.26 -2.74 5.85
CA THR A 110 1.84 -2.70 6.17
C THR A 110 1.58 -3.09 7.63
N THR A 111 2.32 -4.09 8.15
CA THR A 111 2.25 -4.47 9.58
C THR A 111 2.74 -3.36 10.51
N LEU A 112 3.83 -2.67 10.14
CA LEU A 112 4.30 -1.52 10.90
C LEU A 112 3.27 -0.38 10.88
N ALA A 113 2.61 -0.14 9.75
CA ALA A 113 1.59 0.89 9.60
C ALA A 113 0.34 0.59 10.44
N HIS A 114 -0.08 -0.68 10.49
CA HIS A 114 -1.22 -1.15 11.29
C HIS A 114 -1.01 -1.16 12.80
N SER A 115 0.15 -0.75 13.30
CA SER A 115 0.34 -0.63 14.74
C SER A 115 -0.54 0.53 15.26
N HIS A 116 -1.81 0.22 15.56
CA HIS A 116 -2.97 1.11 15.75
C HIS A 116 -2.79 2.08 16.92
N HIS A 117 -1.91 3.07 16.77
CA HIS A 117 -1.66 4.01 17.84
C HIS A 117 -1.06 5.32 17.34
N LYS A 118 -1.53 6.45 17.88
CA LYS A 118 -0.95 7.79 17.68
C LYS A 118 0.52 7.92 18.10
N GLN A 119 1.06 6.91 18.79
CA GLN A 119 2.46 6.88 19.24
C GLN A 119 3.32 5.97 18.36
N ASN A 120 2.78 5.49 17.23
CA ASN A 120 3.55 4.76 16.24
C ASN A 120 4.53 5.73 15.56
N PRO A 121 5.85 5.54 15.70
CA PRO A 121 6.83 6.48 15.15
C PRO A 121 6.99 6.36 13.63
N LEU A 122 6.35 5.38 12.97
CA LEU A 122 6.50 5.13 11.53
C LEU A 122 6.25 6.37 10.67
N ALA A 123 5.23 7.16 10.99
CA ALA A 123 4.91 8.36 10.21
C ALA A 123 6.06 9.40 10.22
N THR A 124 6.88 9.40 11.27
CA THR A 124 8.05 10.29 11.44
C THR A 124 9.38 9.60 11.13
N CYS A 125 9.35 8.33 10.72
CA CYS A 125 10.54 7.56 10.39
C CYS A 125 11.11 8.04 9.05
N GLU A 126 12.35 8.51 9.07
CA GLU A 126 13.00 9.04 7.86
C GLU A 126 13.14 7.98 6.77
N GLU A 127 13.39 6.72 7.12
CA GLU A 127 13.46 5.62 6.15
C GLU A 127 12.13 5.38 5.44
N PHE A 128 11.01 5.54 6.16
CA PHE A 128 9.67 5.42 5.58
C PHE A 128 9.32 6.64 4.72
N LEU A 129 9.69 7.85 5.16
CA LEU A 129 9.48 9.07 4.39
C LEU A 129 10.35 9.12 3.12
N ALA A 130 11.54 8.54 3.17
CA ALA A 130 12.41 8.36 2.00
C ALA A 130 11.79 7.39 0.98
N LEU A 131 11.04 6.37 1.41
CA LEU A 131 10.28 5.51 0.51
C LEU A 131 9.17 6.28 -0.21
N LEU A 132 8.47 7.18 0.49
CA LEU A 132 7.47 8.04 -0.12
C LEU A 132 8.07 8.94 -1.20
N GLN A 133 9.21 9.56 -0.91
CA GLN A 133 9.93 10.39 -1.88
C GLN A 133 10.42 9.58 -3.08
N TRP A 134 10.93 8.37 -2.85
CA TRP A 134 11.37 7.47 -3.91
C TRP A 134 10.22 7.03 -4.81
N GLU A 135 9.03 6.77 -4.26
CA GLU A 135 7.84 6.45 -5.05
C GLU A 135 7.39 7.65 -5.88
N ALA A 136 7.30 8.84 -5.27
CA ALA A 136 6.92 10.07 -5.95
C ALA A 136 7.90 10.46 -7.08
N ALA A 137 9.18 10.11 -6.95
CA ALA A 137 10.19 10.31 -7.99
C ALA A 137 10.06 9.36 -9.20
N GLY A 138 9.05 8.47 -9.20
CA GLY A 138 8.81 7.53 -10.30
C GLY A 138 9.63 6.25 -10.20
N CYS A 139 9.65 5.61 -9.03
CA CYS A 139 10.32 4.32 -8.85
C CYS A 139 9.86 3.25 -9.86
N ASN A 140 10.76 2.33 -10.22
CA ASN A 140 10.49 1.24 -11.16
C ASN A 140 9.91 -0.01 -10.47
N LEU A 141 9.04 0.18 -9.47
CA LEU A 141 8.38 -0.94 -8.81
C LEU A 141 7.21 -1.46 -9.67
N PRO A 142 7.01 -2.79 -9.75
CA PRO A 142 5.79 -3.41 -10.26
C PRO A 142 4.52 -2.81 -9.66
N GLY A 143 3.45 -2.70 -10.45
CA GLY A 143 2.15 -2.11 -10.05
C GLY A 143 1.60 -2.66 -8.73
N GLU A 144 1.58 -3.99 -8.56
CA GLU A 144 1.12 -4.63 -7.32
C GLU A 144 1.94 -4.23 -6.09
N LEU A 145 3.26 -4.05 -6.22
CA LEU A 145 4.10 -3.61 -5.12
C LEU A 145 3.86 -2.12 -4.80
N ARG A 146 3.63 -1.29 -5.83
CA ARG A 146 3.28 0.12 -5.64
C ARG A 146 1.92 0.27 -4.95
N LYS A 147 0.94 -0.56 -5.32
CA LYS A 147 -0.37 -0.66 -4.66
C LYS A 147 -0.23 -0.95 -3.17
N GLU A 148 0.54 -1.98 -2.78
CA GLU A 148 0.76 -2.28 -1.35
C GLU A 148 1.54 -1.17 -0.63
N LEU A 149 2.46 -0.47 -1.32
CA LEU A 149 3.18 0.65 -0.75
C LEU A 149 2.24 1.85 -0.46
N HIS A 150 1.37 2.19 -1.40
CA HIS A 150 0.35 3.22 -1.22
C HIS A 150 -0.67 2.84 -0.14
N ARG A 151 -1.00 1.55 0.00
CA ARG A 151 -1.79 1.03 1.12
C ARG A 151 -1.13 1.32 2.47
N ALA A 152 0.17 1.03 2.61
CA ALA A 152 0.91 1.34 3.83
C ALA A 152 0.98 2.85 4.13
N PHE A 153 1.17 3.69 3.10
CA PHE A 153 1.14 5.15 3.25
C PHE A 153 -0.21 5.65 3.74
N ALA A 154 -1.31 5.15 3.18
CA ALA A 154 -2.67 5.53 3.58
C ALA A 154 -2.97 5.15 5.04
N ILE A 155 -2.59 3.93 5.46
CA ILE A 155 -2.73 3.48 6.85
C ILE A 155 -1.94 4.40 7.79
N ALA A 156 -0.67 4.70 7.46
CA ALA A 156 0.18 5.56 8.28
C ALA A 156 -0.35 7.00 8.36
N ALA A 157 -0.80 7.55 7.23
CA ALA A 157 -1.37 8.90 7.13
C ALA A 157 -2.62 9.05 8.00
N THR A 158 -3.39 7.97 8.15
CA THR A 158 -4.62 7.95 8.94
C THR A 158 -4.37 8.11 10.44
N TYR A 159 -3.22 7.64 10.93
CA TYR A 159 -2.84 7.78 12.34
C TYR A 159 -1.92 8.97 12.63
N ALA A 160 -1.41 9.63 11.58
CA ALA A 160 -0.57 10.81 11.69
C ALA A 160 -1.40 12.08 11.93
N GLU A 161 -0.76 13.12 12.48
CA GLU A 161 -1.36 14.44 12.68
C GLU A 161 -0.39 15.54 12.20
N GLY A 162 -0.92 16.74 11.94
CA GLY A 162 -0.13 17.91 11.55
C GLY A 162 0.64 17.74 10.24
N ASP A 163 1.82 18.37 10.16
CA ASP A 163 2.64 18.43 8.94
C ASP A 163 3.08 17.05 8.45
N VAL A 164 3.27 16.09 9.35
CA VAL A 164 3.65 14.73 9.01
C VAL A 164 2.53 14.02 8.22
N ARG A 165 1.28 14.22 8.63
CA ARG A 165 0.13 13.73 7.86
C ARG A 165 0.12 14.35 6.47
N ASN A 166 0.29 15.67 6.36
CA ASN A 166 0.32 16.37 5.06
C ASN A 166 1.43 15.84 4.14
N ARG A 167 2.61 15.52 4.69
CA ARG A 167 3.69 14.87 3.93
C ARG A 167 3.27 13.49 3.41
N LEU A 168 2.59 12.68 4.21
CA LEU A 168 2.10 11.37 3.76
C LEU A 168 0.99 11.52 2.70
N LEU A 169 0.11 12.50 2.84
CA LEU A 169 -0.94 12.78 1.86
C LEU A 169 -0.40 13.32 0.52
N SER A 170 0.81 13.88 0.51
CA SER A 170 1.43 14.36 -0.73
C SER A 170 1.59 13.25 -1.78
N SER A 171 1.76 11.98 -1.38
CA SER A 171 1.81 10.87 -2.33
C SER A 171 0.50 10.68 -3.08
N THR A 172 -0.64 10.84 -2.38
CA THR A 172 -1.98 10.78 -3.00
C THR A 172 -2.19 11.94 -3.96
N VAL A 173 -1.73 13.14 -3.61
CA VAL A 173 -1.80 14.33 -4.47
C VAL A 173 -0.98 14.12 -5.74
N SER A 174 0.29 13.69 -5.62
CA SER A 174 1.13 13.38 -6.78
C SER A 174 0.53 12.27 -7.66
N LEU A 175 -0.16 11.29 -7.07
CA LEU A 175 -0.85 10.25 -7.80
C LEU A 175 -2.05 10.79 -8.60
N GLN A 176 -2.81 11.75 -8.03
CA GLN A 176 -3.88 12.44 -8.75
C GLN A 176 -3.34 13.26 -9.93
N GLU A 177 -2.24 13.98 -9.75
CA GLU A 177 -1.58 14.72 -10.83
C GLU A 177 -1.12 13.76 -11.95
N LYS A 178 -0.53 12.62 -11.57
CA LYS A 178 -0.15 11.57 -12.52
C LYS A 178 -1.35 11.01 -13.28
N LEU A 179 -2.47 10.74 -12.60
CA LEU A 179 -3.71 10.30 -13.25
C LEU A 179 -4.21 11.34 -14.25
N MET A 180 -4.29 12.62 -13.83
CA MET A 180 -4.74 13.71 -14.69
C MET A 180 -3.84 13.88 -15.93
N ASN A 181 -2.53 13.71 -15.77
CA ASN A 181 -1.61 13.75 -16.90
C ASN A 181 -1.89 12.58 -17.86
N LEU A 182 -1.99 11.35 -17.36
CA LEU A 182 -2.23 10.15 -18.18
C LEU A 182 -3.55 10.20 -18.95
N ILE A 183 -4.64 10.65 -18.33
CA ILE A 183 -5.95 10.74 -19.03
C ILE A 183 -5.97 11.81 -20.13
N ASN A 184 -5.12 12.84 -20.00
CA ASN A 184 -5.01 13.94 -20.95
C ASN A 184 -3.94 13.71 -22.02
N MET A 185 -3.12 12.65 -21.91
CA MET A 185 -2.17 12.29 -22.96
C MET A 185 -2.94 11.92 -24.23
N GLU A 186 -2.51 12.44 -25.38
CA GLU A 186 -3.10 12.10 -26.69
C GLU A 186 -2.68 10.70 -27.15
N SER A 187 -1.49 10.26 -26.77
CA SER A 187 -0.94 8.95 -27.15
C SER A 187 -1.69 7.79 -26.48
N ASP A 188 -2.32 6.92 -27.28
CA ASP A 188 -2.90 5.65 -26.83
C ASP A 188 -1.96 4.49 -27.15
N THR A 189 -0.90 4.37 -26.34
CA THR A 189 0.09 3.29 -26.47
C THR A 189 -0.05 2.31 -25.31
N GLU A 190 0.37 1.06 -25.51
CA GLU A 190 0.33 0.02 -24.47
C GLU A 190 1.05 0.45 -23.17
N PRO A 191 2.24 1.09 -23.20
CA PRO A 191 2.86 1.59 -21.98
C PRO A 191 2.02 2.63 -21.25
N VAL A 192 1.31 3.52 -21.96
CA VAL A 192 0.43 4.52 -21.34
C VAL A 192 -0.76 3.84 -20.67
N ARG A 193 -1.34 2.82 -21.31
CA ARG A 193 -2.42 2.01 -20.72
C ARG A 193 -1.96 1.25 -19.48
N ASN A 194 -0.78 0.62 -19.52
CA ASN A 194 -0.22 -0.07 -18.35
C ASN A 194 0.08 0.90 -17.20
N MET A 195 0.64 2.07 -17.49
CA MET A 195 0.86 3.11 -16.47
C MET A 195 -0.45 3.63 -15.88
N LEU A 196 -1.52 3.71 -16.68
CA LEU A 196 -2.85 4.08 -16.20
C LEU A 196 -3.44 3.00 -15.29
N ALA A 197 -3.37 1.73 -15.70
CA ALA A 197 -3.79 0.59 -14.88
C ALA A 197 -3.05 0.55 -13.54
N ASP A 198 -1.72 0.63 -13.55
CA ASP A 198 -0.88 0.69 -12.34
C ASP A 198 -1.24 1.88 -11.43
N THR A 199 -1.62 3.01 -12.02
CA THR A 199 -2.04 4.21 -11.28
C THR A 199 -3.39 3.99 -10.61
N LEU A 200 -4.33 3.32 -11.28
CA LEU A 200 -5.62 2.92 -10.70
C LEU A 200 -5.42 1.92 -9.55
N ASP A 201 -4.52 0.94 -9.70
CA ASP A 201 -4.17 0.00 -8.63
C ASP A 201 -3.57 0.69 -7.40
N CYS A 202 -2.78 1.74 -7.59
CA CYS A 202 -2.30 2.56 -6.47
C CYS A 202 -3.47 3.20 -5.70
N PHE A 203 -4.50 3.71 -6.38
CA PHE A 203 -5.72 4.21 -5.72
C PHE A 203 -6.50 3.09 -5.01
N ILE A 204 -6.49 1.87 -5.54
CA ILE A 204 -7.07 0.70 -4.85
C ILE A 204 -6.31 0.45 -3.55
N GLY A 205 -4.98 0.50 -3.57
CA GLY A 205 -4.14 0.40 -2.36
C GLY A 205 -4.52 1.43 -1.30
N ILE A 206 -4.68 2.71 -1.69
CA ILE A 206 -5.15 3.76 -0.78
C ILE A 206 -6.53 3.42 -0.22
N THR A 207 -7.46 2.96 -1.07
CA THR A 207 -8.82 2.58 -0.67
C THR A 207 -8.82 1.45 0.35
N ASP A 208 -8.05 0.38 0.09
CA ASP A 208 -7.92 -0.76 1.00
C ASP A 208 -7.30 -0.32 2.35
N GLY A 209 -6.28 0.54 2.31
CA GLY A 209 -5.65 1.07 3.54
C GLY A 209 -6.59 1.92 4.40
N VAL A 210 -7.37 2.80 3.78
CA VAL A 210 -8.38 3.61 4.48
C VAL A 210 -9.52 2.75 5.03
N LEU A 211 -9.95 1.72 4.28
CA LEU A 211 -11.00 0.79 4.68
C LEU A 211 -10.62 0.02 5.95
N GLU A 212 -9.38 -0.42 6.05
CA GLU A 212 -8.88 -1.23 7.17
C GLU A 212 -8.80 -0.46 8.49
N VAL A 213 -8.53 0.84 8.43
CA VAL A 213 -8.40 1.69 9.62
C VAL A 213 -9.76 2.24 10.10
N GLY A 214 -10.76 2.30 9.22
CA GLY A 214 -12.12 2.57 9.64
C GLY A 214 -12.44 4.02 10.01
N THR A 215 -11.54 4.98 9.80
CA THR A 215 -11.81 6.44 9.94
C THR A 215 -12.10 7.09 8.59
N MET A 216 -13.19 7.87 8.48
CA MET A 216 -13.49 8.64 7.27
C MET A 216 -12.86 10.00 7.43
N ASP A 217 -11.99 10.36 6.49
CA ASP A 217 -11.18 11.56 6.59
C ASP A 217 -10.87 12.11 5.19
N GLU A 218 -10.15 13.22 5.13
CA GLU A 218 -9.67 13.95 3.94
C GLU A 218 -9.10 13.04 2.85
N GLN A 219 -8.38 11.96 3.22
CA GLN A 219 -7.87 10.94 2.28
C GLN A 219 -8.97 10.36 1.39
N PHE A 220 -10.14 10.17 1.96
CA PHE A 220 -11.27 9.58 1.26
C PHE A 220 -11.91 10.59 0.29
N MET A 221 -11.88 11.89 0.61
CA MET A 221 -12.29 12.94 -0.33
C MET A 221 -11.34 13.04 -1.52
N MET A 222 -10.04 12.79 -1.32
CA MET A 222 -9.08 12.71 -2.41
C MET A 222 -9.42 11.55 -3.37
N LEU A 223 -9.97 10.43 -2.88
CA LEU A 223 -10.40 9.34 -3.76
C LEU A 223 -11.55 9.75 -4.68
N ILE A 224 -12.49 10.60 -4.25
CA ILE A 224 -13.60 11.07 -5.10
C ILE A 224 -13.07 11.73 -6.38
N GLY A 225 -11.99 12.50 -6.29
CA GLY A 225 -11.36 13.13 -7.44
C GLY A 225 -10.91 12.14 -8.52
N ALA A 226 -10.39 10.98 -8.11
CA ALA A 226 -10.03 9.89 -9.02
C ALA A 226 -11.27 9.13 -9.53
N LEU A 227 -12.24 8.85 -8.65
CA LEU A 227 -13.49 8.15 -9.00
C LEU A 227 -14.29 8.91 -10.06
N ASP A 228 -14.35 10.24 -9.98
CA ASP A 228 -15.04 11.11 -10.94
C ASP A 228 -14.48 10.99 -12.36
N LYS A 229 -13.26 10.46 -12.54
CA LYS A 229 -12.65 10.25 -13.86
C LYS A 229 -12.97 8.88 -14.47
N ILE A 230 -13.48 7.93 -13.69
CA ILE A 230 -13.71 6.56 -14.13
C ILE A 230 -14.69 6.45 -15.31
N PRO A 231 -15.83 7.16 -15.36
CA PRO A 231 -16.71 7.11 -16.53
C PRO A 231 -15.98 7.54 -17.81
N GLY A 232 -15.14 8.56 -17.74
CA GLY A 232 -14.34 9.05 -18.87
C GLY A 232 -13.24 8.07 -19.29
N ILE A 233 -12.59 7.42 -18.32
CA ILE A 233 -11.60 6.36 -18.57
C ILE A 233 -12.26 5.19 -19.30
N ILE A 234 -13.42 4.72 -18.83
CA ILE A 234 -14.15 3.61 -19.46
C ILE A 234 -14.63 4.02 -20.85
N PHE A 235 -15.12 5.25 -21.03
CA PHE A 235 -15.51 5.76 -22.35
C PHE A 235 -14.35 5.69 -23.35
N ARG A 236 -13.16 6.15 -22.95
CA ARG A 236 -11.97 6.19 -23.82
C ARG A 236 -11.40 4.80 -24.08
N TYR A 237 -11.29 3.96 -23.06
CA TYR A 237 -10.56 2.69 -23.10
C TYR A 237 -11.48 1.45 -23.14
N HIS A 238 -12.74 1.59 -23.55
CA HIS A 238 -13.77 0.51 -23.56
C HIS A 238 -13.40 -0.78 -24.32
N ASN A 239 -12.34 -0.78 -25.13
CA ASN A 239 -11.84 -1.97 -25.84
C ASN A 239 -10.58 -2.58 -25.20
N TYR A 240 -10.13 -2.05 -24.05
CA TYR A 240 -8.92 -2.48 -23.36
C TYR A 240 -9.26 -2.97 -21.95
N PRO A 241 -9.52 -4.28 -21.76
CA PRO A 241 -9.85 -4.87 -20.45
C PRO A 241 -8.82 -4.53 -19.37
N GLY A 242 -7.53 -4.52 -19.72
CA GLY A 242 -6.44 -4.17 -18.81
C GLY A 242 -6.52 -2.76 -18.19
N VAL A 243 -7.35 -1.86 -18.71
CA VAL A 243 -7.65 -0.56 -18.09
C VAL A 243 -9.06 -0.51 -17.51
N VAL A 244 -10.03 -1.12 -18.20
CA VAL A 244 -11.44 -1.13 -17.76
C VAL A 244 -11.61 -1.89 -16.45
N LEU A 245 -10.96 -3.04 -16.28
CA LEU A 245 -11.09 -3.87 -15.08
C LEU A 245 -10.53 -3.17 -13.83
N PRO A 246 -9.30 -2.60 -13.82
CA PRO A 246 -8.82 -1.79 -12.69
C PRO A 246 -9.73 -0.60 -12.35
N ALA A 247 -10.32 0.06 -13.37
CA ALA A 247 -11.23 1.17 -13.16
C ALA A 247 -12.53 0.74 -12.46
N LEU A 248 -13.13 -0.37 -12.89
CA LEU A 248 -14.32 -0.94 -12.24
C LEU A 248 -13.99 -1.47 -10.84
N ASN A 249 -12.83 -2.10 -10.66
CA ASN A 249 -12.38 -2.60 -9.37
C ASN A 249 -12.21 -1.46 -8.36
N LEU A 250 -11.66 -0.31 -8.78
CA LEU A 250 -11.56 0.88 -7.94
C LEU A 250 -12.93 1.40 -7.47
N LEU A 251 -13.95 1.41 -8.34
CA LEU A 251 -15.32 1.74 -7.94
C LEU A 251 -15.87 0.73 -6.93
N ALA A 252 -15.74 -0.56 -7.21
CA ALA A 252 -16.27 -1.63 -6.37
C ALA A 252 -15.65 -1.60 -4.96
N LYS A 253 -14.33 -1.45 -4.88
CA LYS A 253 -13.58 -1.31 -3.63
C LYS A 253 -13.99 -0.06 -2.85
N SER A 254 -14.25 1.04 -3.53
CA SER A 254 -14.67 2.30 -2.89
C SER A 254 -16.11 2.27 -2.38
N ALA A 255 -16.97 1.41 -2.93
CA ALA A 255 -18.41 1.42 -2.70
C ALA A 255 -18.79 1.30 -1.22
N LYS A 256 -18.25 0.30 -0.51
CA LYS A 256 -18.54 0.08 0.91
C LYS A 256 -18.35 1.35 1.72
N ARG A 257 -17.25 2.06 1.46
CA ARG A 257 -16.90 3.25 2.26
C ARG A 257 -17.65 4.49 1.79
N MET A 258 -17.86 4.67 0.48
CA MET A 258 -18.60 5.81 -0.06
C MET A 258 -20.06 5.81 0.38
N LEU A 259 -20.71 4.64 0.37
CA LEU A 259 -22.12 4.51 0.75
C LEU A 259 -22.37 4.72 2.24
N HIS A 260 -21.37 4.49 3.09
CA HIS A 260 -21.45 4.76 4.53
C HIS A 260 -21.04 6.18 4.91
N SER A 261 -20.83 7.09 3.94
CA SER A 261 -20.39 8.45 4.23
C SER A 261 -21.45 9.20 5.03
N VAL A 262 -21.01 9.89 6.09
CA VAL A 262 -21.89 10.72 6.92
C VAL A 262 -22.41 11.94 6.15
N GLN A 263 -21.72 12.33 5.08
CA GLN A 263 -22.09 13.46 4.23
C GLN A 263 -22.93 12.98 3.03
N PRO A 264 -24.23 13.30 2.96
CA PRO A 264 -25.12 12.81 1.90
C PRO A 264 -24.68 13.23 0.49
N GLN A 265 -24.04 14.40 0.37
CA GLN A 265 -23.49 14.90 -0.90
C GLN A 265 -22.47 13.95 -1.53
N ASN A 266 -21.64 13.28 -0.72
CA ASN A 266 -20.64 12.35 -1.23
C ASN A 266 -21.27 11.04 -1.67
N VAL A 267 -22.30 10.57 -0.95
CA VAL A 267 -23.08 9.40 -1.34
C VAL A 267 -23.76 9.65 -2.68
N ASN A 268 -24.44 10.79 -2.82
CA ASN A 268 -25.11 11.17 -4.07
C ASN A 268 -24.12 11.29 -5.23
N LYS A 269 -22.98 11.94 -5.01
CA LYS A 269 -21.94 12.07 -6.03
C LYS A 269 -21.37 10.72 -6.45
N PHE A 270 -21.12 9.82 -5.49
CA PHE A 270 -20.66 8.47 -5.79
C PHE A 270 -21.69 7.67 -6.60
N LEU A 271 -22.98 7.75 -6.24
CA LEU A 271 -24.06 7.11 -6.99
C LEU A 271 -24.18 7.65 -8.42
N GLU A 272 -24.02 8.96 -8.61
CA GLU A 272 -23.96 9.58 -9.94
C GLU A 272 -22.81 8.99 -10.76
N ILE A 273 -21.60 8.93 -10.20
CA ILE A 273 -20.42 8.35 -10.87
C ILE A 273 -20.69 6.89 -11.25
N CYS A 274 -21.26 6.08 -10.36
CA CYS A 274 -21.61 4.68 -10.64
C CYS A 274 -22.63 4.57 -11.77
N ASN A 275 -23.71 5.36 -11.73
CA ASN A 275 -24.74 5.34 -12.77
C ASN A 275 -24.15 5.70 -14.14
N THR A 276 -23.40 6.81 -14.23
CA THR A 276 -22.75 7.21 -15.48
C THR A 276 -21.76 6.14 -15.96
N THR A 277 -21.00 5.53 -15.05
CA THR A 277 -20.10 4.43 -15.38
C THR A 277 -20.84 3.25 -16.00
N PHE A 278 -21.94 2.80 -15.38
CA PHE A 278 -22.72 1.69 -15.90
C PHE A 278 -23.39 2.02 -17.23
N GLU A 279 -23.93 3.23 -17.40
CA GLU A 279 -24.49 3.69 -18.68
C GLU A 279 -23.44 3.64 -19.81
N VAL A 280 -22.24 4.16 -19.55
CA VAL A 280 -21.13 4.12 -20.51
C VAL A 280 -20.71 2.68 -20.80
N TYR A 281 -20.53 1.85 -19.76
CA TYR A 281 -20.12 0.46 -19.92
C TYR A 281 -21.16 -0.35 -20.72
N MET A 282 -22.45 -0.21 -20.39
CA MET A 282 -23.54 -0.86 -21.12
C MET A 282 -23.56 -0.42 -22.58
N ARG A 283 -23.44 0.89 -22.86
CA ARG A 283 -23.45 1.41 -24.24
C ARG A 283 -22.39 0.76 -25.14
N TRP A 284 -21.20 0.49 -24.60
CA TRP A 284 -20.07 -0.04 -25.38
C TRP A 284 -19.93 -1.56 -25.36
N ASN A 285 -20.68 -2.26 -24.49
CA ASN A 285 -20.66 -3.72 -24.39
C ASN A 285 -21.99 -4.38 -24.80
N SER A 286 -23.08 -3.63 -24.94
CA SER A 286 -24.36 -4.17 -25.42
C SER A 286 -24.24 -4.65 -26.86
N GLY A 287 -24.56 -5.92 -27.11
CA GLY A 287 -24.52 -6.50 -28.45
C GLY A 287 -23.12 -6.74 -29.01
N LYS A 288 -22.05 -6.64 -28.21
CA LYS A 288 -20.71 -7.08 -28.62
C LYS A 288 -20.73 -8.59 -28.83
N ILE A 289 -20.55 -9.02 -30.08
CA ILE A 289 -20.20 -10.40 -30.42
C ILE A 289 -18.68 -10.44 -30.49
N SER A 290 -18.03 -10.96 -29.45
CA SER A 290 -16.58 -11.19 -29.47
C SER A 290 -16.24 -12.17 -30.61
N SER A 291 -15.36 -11.77 -31.52
CA SER A 291 -14.82 -12.65 -32.56
C SER A 291 -13.63 -13.49 -32.08
N ILE A 292 -13.29 -13.41 -30.80
CA ILE A 292 -12.18 -14.15 -30.18
C ILE A 292 -12.80 -15.21 -29.26
N PRO A 293 -12.90 -16.47 -29.71
CA PRO A 293 -13.30 -17.56 -28.85
C PRO A 293 -12.07 -18.00 -28.02
N GLN A 294 -11.95 -17.54 -26.77
CA GLN A 294 -11.57 -18.36 -25.60
C GLN A 294 -11.23 -17.60 -24.30
N ASP A 295 -10.83 -16.32 -24.30
CA ASP A 295 -10.38 -15.67 -23.04
C ASP A 295 -11.47 -14.83 -22.34
N ALA A 296 -12.53 -14.46 -23.05
CA ALA A 296 -13.57 -13.57 -22.51
C ALA A 296 -14.50 -14.23 -21.47
N GLU A 297 -14.54 -15.56 -21.41
CA GLU A 297 -15.31 -16.27 -20.38
C GLU A 297 -14.53 -16.51 -19.09
N GLU A 298 -13.19 -16.56 -19.11
CA GLU A 298 -12.40 -16.73 -17.86
C GLU A 298 -12.17 -15.39 -17.12
N GLU A 299 -12.00 -14.26 -17.82
CA GLU A 299 -11.82 -12.93 -17.19
C GLU A 299 -13.07 -12.36 -16.51
N ALA A 300 -14.26 -12.94 -16.73
CA ALA A 300 -15.51 -12.48 -16.10
C ALA A 300 -15.79 -13.16 -14.74
N TYR A 301 -15.01 -14.18 -14.36
CA TYR A 301 -15.23 -14.99 -13.16
C TYR A 301 -14.07 -14.99 -12.14
N GLU A 302 -13.02 -14.19 -12.34
CA GLU A 302 -11.98 -13.90 -11.32
C GLU A 302 -12.20 -12.55 -10.62
#